data_AF-A0AAW0CSR1-F1
#
_entry.id   AF-A0AAW0CSR1-F1
#
_cell.length_a   1.000
_cell.length_b   1.000
_cell.length_c   1.000
_cell.angle_alpha   90.00
_cell.angle_beta   90.00
_cell.angle_gamma   90.00
#
_symmetry.space_group_name_H-M   'P 1'
#
loop_
_entity.id
_entity.type
_entity.pdbx_description
1 polymer ?
#
loop_
_entity_poly.entity_id
_entity_poly.type
_entity_poly.pdbx_seq_one_letter_code
_entity_poly.pdbx_strand_id
1 'polypeptide(L)'
;MMAPSLETSVRGHLPLAPNTPVRVVTDMLYRARERAKKARIEPEANSEDDEAAPESPTPQGDNPSPPRRRRVPAADPFETPVRHAITSLRATTSAFLFSSSPVRSSSDPPANPTNEISPEKTGDVFLLNKEPTTVLEGELQAALKDALAKNTAQKRQIVAMQSAMVLNGTYVDLVRGQLEAQEKKKSRSKTKGRLMGDGLPRLLTARDFVQRVTDFERETAQKAADLEKRKATREERSEALKEWKVLDEKRKERNKEIRKEHAIRVLEWEAERDLAKQQHRRPGWKKPSLKGLLFSPLPKPAYAVEPGEKTVEPDSDEGDQEEGGKERNGSESSSSEDEGSHNSDE
;
A
#
# COMPACT_ATOMS: atom_id res chain seq x y z
N MET A 1 36.37 -18.95 29.82
CA MET A 1 34.92 -18.71 29.92
C MET A 1 34.26 -19.42 28.76
N MET A 2 33.41 -20.42 29.02
CA MET A 2 32.75 -21.20 27.97
C MET A 2 31.52 -20.45 27.44
N ALA A 3 31.35 -20.41 26.12
CA ALA A 3 30.18 -19.82 25.48
C ALA A 3 28.95 -20.71 25.70
N PRO A 4 27.77 -20.15 26.02
CA PRO A 4 26.54 -20.93 26.16
C PRO A 4 26.08 -21.48 24.80
N SER A 5 25.68 -22.75 24.80
CA SER A 5 25.27 -23.51 23.61
C SER A 5 23.91 -23.02 23.06
N LEU A 6 23.82 -22.97 21.72
CA LEU A 6 22.67 -22.48 20.94
C LEU A 6 21.38 -23.32 21.09
N GLU A 7 21.43 -24.50 21.72
CA GLU A 7 20.34 -25.48 21.66
C GLU A 7 19.30 -25.39 22.79
N THR A 8 19.48 -24.52 23.79
CA THR A 8 18.54 -24.41 24.93
C THR A 8 17.60 -23.20 24.90
N SER A 9 17.65 -22.36 23.86
CA SER A 9 16.88 -21.12 23.77
C SER A 9 15.68 -21.22 22.80
N VAL A 10 14.73 -22.13 23.03
CA VAL A 10 13.52 -22.26 22.16
C VAL A 10 12.22 -21.85 22.85
N ARG A 11 12.24 -21.40 24.11
CA ARG A 11 11.05 -20.82 24.76
C ARG A 11 11.35 -19.47 25.39
N GLY A 12 11.64 -18.49 24.53
CA GLY A 12 11.47 -17.10 24.90
C GLY A 12 10.04 -16.92 25.42
N HIS A 13 9.90 -16.55 26.70
CA HIS A 13 8.68 -15.96 27.22
C HIS A 13 8.51 -14.61 26.55
N LEU A 14 8.01 -14.62 25.31
CA LEU A 14 7.49 -13.42 24.68
C LEU A 14 6.27 -12.98 25.50
N PRO A 15 6.07 -11.67 25.73
CA PRO A 15 4.82 -11.17 26.29
C PRO A 15 3.68 -11.81 25.51
N LEU A 16 2.73 -12.42 26.23
CA LEU A 16 1.59 -13.15 25.65
C LEU A 16 1.07 -12.36 24.46
N ALA A 17 1.37 -12.82 23.24
CA ALA A 17 1.01 -12.07 22.04
C ALA A 17 -0.51 -11.90 22.08
N PRO A 18 -1.03 -10.66 21.94
CA PRO A 18 -2.44 -10.38 22.11
C PRO A 18 -3.25 -11.34 21.23
N ASN A 19 -4.38 -11.81 21.75
CA ASN A 19 -5.25 -12.72 21.02
C ASN A 19 -5.62 -12.08 19.69
N THR A 20 -5.03 -12.56 18.60
CA THR A 20 -5.40 -12.11 17.27
C THR A 20 -6.75 -12.73 16.93
N PRO A 21 -7.60 -12.05 16.15
CA PRO A 21 -8.87 -12.63 15.70
C PRO A 21 -8.69 -14.02 15.09
N VAL A 22 -7.61 -14.19 14.31
CA VAL A 22 -7.22 -15.46 13.70
C VAL A 22 -6.95 -16.53 14.76
N ARG A 23 -6.18 -16.24 15.81
CA ARG A 23 -5.92 -17.22 16.89
C ARG A 23 -7.20 -17.66 17.58
N VAL A 24 -8.10 -16.72 17.90
CA VAL A 24 -9.37 -17.05 18.55
C VAL A 24 -10.21 -17.99 17.69
N VAL A 25 -10.31 -17.72 16.38
CA VAL A 25 -11.05 -18.59 15.45
C VAL A 25 -10.35 -19.94 15.28
N THR A 26 -9.03 -19.95 15.17
CA THR A 26 -8.26 -21.20 15.00
C THR A 26 -8.38 -22.08 16.24
N ASP A 27 -8.26 -21.52 17.44
CA ASP A 27 -8.47 -22.22 18.71
C ASP A 27 -9.89 -22.79 18.82
N MET A 28 -10.88 -22.02 18.38
CA MET A 28 -12.27 -22.48 18.32
C MET A 28 -12.43 -23.69 17.39
N LEU A 29 -11.85 -23.66 16.19
CA LEU A 29 -11.86 -24.77 15.22
C LEU A 29 -11.11 -25.99 15.76
N TYR A 30 -9.95 -25.81 16.38
CA TYR A 30 -9.20 -26.90 17.02
C TYR A 30 -10.01 -27.55 18.14
N ARG A 31 -10.60 -26.75 19.04
CA ARG A 31 -11.47 -27.25 20.12
C ARG A 31 -12.68 -27.99 19.57
N ALA A 32 -13.30 -27.50 18.50
CA ALA A 32 -14.41 -28.18 17.84
C ALA A 32 -14.00 -29.54 17.25
N ARG A 33 -12.85 -29.60 16.58
CA ARG A 33 -12.28 -30.84 16.03
C ARG A 33 -11.96 -31.86 17.12
N GLU A 34 -11.34 -31.43 18.22
CA GLU A 34 -11.00 -32.34 19.34
C GLU A 34 -12.26 -32.88 20.04
N ARG A 35 -13.32 -32.06 20.18
CA ARG A 35 -14.62 -32.56 20.65
C ARG A 35 -15.23 -33.59 19.70
N ALA A 36 -15.17 -33.35 18.39
CA ALA A 36 -15.69 -34.29 17.39
C ALA A 36 -14.91 -35.62 17.39
N LYS A 37 -13.58 -35.58 17.59
CA LYS A 37 -12.77 -36.79 17.77
C LYS A 37 -13.13 -37.53 19.05
N LYS A 38 -13.24 -36.81 20.18
CA LYS A 38 -13.59 -37.41 21.48
C LYS A 38 -14.96 -38.08 21.43
N ALA A 39 -15.96 -37.44 20.82
CA ALA A 39 -17.29 -38.01 20.62
C ALA A 39 -17.31 -39.27 19.72
N ARG A 40 -16.32 -39.43 18.82
CA ARG A 40 -16.15 -40.67 18.02
C ARG A 40 -15.46 -41.79 18.79
N ILE A 41 -14.62 -41.45 19.76
CA ILE A 41 -13.82 -42.43 20.52
C ILE A 41 -14.59 -42.93 21.76
N GLU A 42 -15.45 -42.10 22.36
CA GLU A 42 -16.21 -42.46 23.57
C GLU A 42 -17.70 -42.84 23.37
N PRO A 43 -18.20 -43.38 22.23
CA PRO A 43 -19.60 -43.78 22.16
C PRO A 43 -19.96 -45.05 22.95
N GLU A 44 -18.98 -45.88 23.35
CA GLU A 44 -19.26 -47.23 23.88
C GLU A 44 -18.84 -47.48 25.34
N ALA A 45 -18.22 -46.52 26.03
CA ALA A 45 -17.72 -46.75 27.41
C ALA A 45 -18.76 -46.51 28.52
N ASN A 46 -20.03 -46.26 28.18
CA ASN A 46 -21.09 -45.91 29.14
C ASN A 46 -22.33 -46.84 29.08
N SER A 47 -22.22 -48.01 28.45
CA SER A 47 -23.35 -48.94 28.33
C SER A 47 -23.30 -50.18 29.23
N GLU A 48 -22.30 -50.36 30.08
CA GLU A 48 -22.19 -51.60 30.87
C GLU A 48 -22.06 -51.32 32.38
N ASP A 49 -23.12 -51.76 33.06
CA ASP A 49 -23.17 -52.34 34.40
C ASP A 49 -23.37 -51.43 35.62
N ASP A 50 -24.65 -51.06 35.79
CA ASP A 50 -25.32 -51.12 37.10
C ASP A 50 -25.26 -52.57 37.65
N GLU A 51 -24.16 -52.95 38.30
CA GLU A 51 -24.15 -54.07 39.25
C GLU A 51 -23.51 -53.67 40.58
N ALA A 52 -24.41 -53.33 41.51
CA ALA A 52 -24.43 -53.68 42.93
C ALA A 52 -23.10 -54.05 43.66
N ALA A 53 -22.74 -53.14 44.59
CA ALA A 53 -22.25 -53.40 45.96
C ALA A 53 -20.83 -54.02 46.15
N PRO A 54 -20.30 -54.14 47.40
CA PRO A 54 -20.59 -53.47 48.66
C PRO A 54 -19.38 -52.76 49.31
N GLU A 55 -19.72 -51.98 50.32
CA GLU A 55 -18.88 -51.31 51.32
C GLU A 55 -17.69 -52.16 51.82
N SER A 56 -16.48 -51.60 51.77
CA SER A 56 -15.35 -52.05 52.58
C SER A 56 -14.74 -50.87 53.34
N PRO A 57 -14.63 -50.93 54.67
CA PRO A 57 -14.04 -49.87 55.49
C PRO A 57 -12.53 -50.13 55.65
N THR A 58 -11.70 -49.16 55.28
CA THR A 58 -10.25 -49.18 55.51
C THR A 58 -9.70 -47.78 55.78
N PRO A 59 -8.54 -47.66 56.44
CA PRO A 59 -8.46 -47.00 57.74
C PRO A 59 -7.81 -45.61 57.67
N GLN A 60 -8.06 -44.83 58.71
CA GLN A 60 -7.37 -43.58 59.04
C GLN A 60 -5.85 -43.76 58.98
N GLY A 61 -5.24 -43.24 57.93
CA GLY A 61 -3.80 -43.01 57.82
C GLY A 61 -3.58 -41.52 57.61
N ASP A 62 -2.96 -40.88 58.60
CA ASP A 62 -2.54 -39.47 58.60
C ASP A 62 -1.58 -39.21 57.44
N ASN A 63 -2.13 -38.81 56.30
CA ASN A 63 -1.37 -38.35 55.14
C ASN A 63 -1.19 -36.83 55.18
N PRO A 64 0.02 -36.32 54.88
CA PRO A 64 0.31 -34.89 54.86
C PRO A 64 -0.58 -34.18 53.84
N SER A 65 -1.15 -33.05 54.25
CA SER A 65 -2.16 -32.30 53.51
C SER A 65 -1.79 -32.13 52.03
N PRO A 66 -2.62 -32.60 51.08
CA PRO A 66 -2.36 -32.43 49.66
C PRO A 66 -2.32 -30.93 49.34
N PRO A 67 -1.45 -30.49 48.41
CA PRO A 67 -1.36 -29.10 48.01
C PRO A 67 -2.76 -28.64 47.61
N ARG A 68 -3.26 -27.57 48.26
CA ARG A 68 -4.56 -26.94 47.98
C ARG A 68 -4.72 -26.84 46.46
N ARG A 69 -5.49 -27.77 45.89
CA ARG A 69 -5.85 -27.74 44.47
C ARG A 69 -6.47 -26.37 44.27
N ARG A 70 -5.81 -25.51 43.49
CA ARG A 70 -6.40 -24.26 43.03
C ARG A 70 -7.77 -24.64 42.50
N ARG A 71 -8.84 -24.17 43.16
CA ARG A 71 -10.20 -24.29 42.65
C ARG A 71 -10.16 -23.64 41.29
N VAL A 72 -10.10 -24.46 40.24
CA VAL A 72 -10.34 -24.00 38.88
C VAL A 72 -11.75 -23.41 38.95
N PRO A 73 -11.95 -22.13 38.60
CA PRO A 73 -13.27 -21.54 38.60
C PRO A 73 -14.18 -22.48 37.80
N ALA A 74 -15.30 -22.88 38.42
CA ALA A 74 -16.27 -23.76 37.77
C ALA A 74 -16.59 -23.13 36.41
N ALA A 75 -16.24 -23.83 35.33
CA ALA A 75 -16.51 -23.36 33.98
C ALA A 75 -18.01 -23.08 33.87
N ASP A 76 -18.36 -21.90 33.38
CA ASP A 76 -19.77 -21.52 33.23
C ASP A 76 -20.46 -22.59 32.37
N PRO A 77 -21.51 -23.27 32.89
CA PRO A 77 -22.18 -24.35 32.19
C PRO A 77 -22.80 -23.89 30.85
N PHE A 78 -22.97 -22.58 30.64
CA PHE A 78 -23.48 -22.00 29.41
C PHE A 78 -22.39 -21.50 28.45
N GLU A 79 -21.11 -21.67 28.80
CA GLU A 79 -19.99 -21.24 27.96
C GLU A 79 -19.72 -22.26 26.84
N THR A 80 -20.45 -22.12 25.74
CA THR A 80 -20.14 -22.85 24.51
C THR A 80 -18.84 -22.31 23.91
N PRO A 81 -18.04 -23.14 23.19
CA PRO A 81 -16.82 -22.68 22.52
C PRO A 81 -17.06 -21.49 21.59
N VAL A 82 -18.27 -21.44 21.00
CA VAL A 82 -18.70 -20.34 20.13
C VAL A 82 -18.89 -19.05 20.94
N ARG A 83 -19.57 -19.09 22.08
CA ARG A 83 -19.74 -17.91 22.95
C ARG A 83 -18.40 -17.41 23.47
N HIS A 84 -17.53 -18.32 23.89
CA HIS A 84 -16.17 -17.97 24.30
C HIS A 84 -15.37 -17.29 23.19
N ALA A 85 -15.49 -17.81 21.95
CA ALA A 85 -14.85 -17.21 20.78
C ALA A 85 -15.41 -15.82 20.47
N ILE A 86 -16.73 -15.63 20.52
CA ILE A 86 -17.36 -14.31 20.30
C ILE A 86 -16.89 -13.30 21.35
N THR A 87 -16.91 -13.67 22.64
CA THR A 87 -16.45 -12.81 23.73
C THR A 87 -14.96 -12.47 23.57
N SER A 88 -14.15 -13.45 23.18
CA SER A 88 -12.73 -13.25 22.91
C SER A 88 -12.51 -12.34 21.69
N LEU A 89 -13.28 -12.50 20.61
CA LEU A 89 -13.23 -11.66 19.41
C LEU A 89 -13.67 -10.21 19.66
N ARG A 90 -14.57 -9.98 20.62
CA ARG A 90 -14.94 -8.63 21.08
C ARG A 90 -13.80 -7.92 21.79
N ALA A 91 -12.85 -8.66 22.37
CA ALA A 91 -11.66 -8.10 23.01
C ALA A 91 -10.48 -7.90 22.04
N THR A 92 -10.63 -8.27 20.76
CA THR A 92 -9.59 -8.09 19.74
C THR A 92 -9.85 -6.86 18.88
N THR A 93 -8.93 -6.58 17.95
CA THR A 93 -9.09 -5.54 16.92
C THR A 93 -10.29 -5.76 16.00
N SER A 94 -10.91 -6.94 15.99
CA SER A 94 -12.12 -7.24 15.22
C SER A 94 -13.44 -6.92 15.95
N ALA A 95 -13.37 -6.25 17.11
CA ALA A 95 -14.57 -5.92 17.91
C ALA A 95 -15.65 -5.18 17.11
N PHE A 96 -15.25 -4.36 16.12
CA PHE A 96 -16.17 -3.63 15.25
C PHE A 96 -17.09 -4.53 14.42
N LEU A 97 -16.70 -5.78 14.12
CA LEU A 97 -17.55 -6.74 13.39
C LEU A 97 -18.71 -7.27 14.24
N PHE A 98 -18.57 -7.21 15.57
CA PHE A 98 -19.55 -7.72 16.53
C PHE A 98 -20.28 -6.60 17.28
N SER A 99 -19.88 -5.35 17.06
CA SER A 99 -20.58 -4.18 17.58
C SER A 99 -21.83 -3.93 16.74
N SER A 100 -22.97 -3.70 17.40
CA SER A 100 -24.20 -3.26 16.73
C SER A 100 -24.13 -1.80 16.27
N SER A 101 -23.06 -1.07 16.63
CA SER A 101 -22.88 0.31 16.22
C SER A 101 -22.35 0.39 14.78
N PRO A 102 -22.86 1.31 13.93
CA PRO A 102 -22.30 1.56 12.62
C PRO A 102 -20.80 1.87 12.69
N VAL A 103 -20.05 1.41 11.70
CA VAL A 103 -18.62 1.74 11.53
C VAL A 103 -18.47 3.25 11.49
N ARG A 104 -17.60 3.80 12.34
CA ARG A 104 -17.33 5.24 12.44
C ARG A 104 -16.01 5.57 11.78
N SER A 105 -15.80 6.83 11.41
CA SER A 105 -14.48 7.27 10.93
C SER A 105 -13.36 6.97 11.94
N SER A 106 -13.69 6.98 13.24
CA SER A 106 -12.78 6.71 14.35
C SER A 106 -12.50 5.23 14.62
N SER A 107 -13.11 4.29 13.88
CA SER A 107 -12.78 2.88 14.04
C SER A 107 -11.55 2.54 13.21
N ASP A 108 -10.45 2.21 13.89
CA ASP A 108 -9.21 1.78 13.25
C ASP A 108 -9.32 0.32 12.83
N PRO A 109 -9.08 -0.01 11.56
CA PRO A 109 -9.13 -1.40 11.14
C PRO A 109 -7.83 -2.07 11.63
N PRO A 110 -7.75 -3.40 11.60
CA PRO A 110 -6.45 -4.03 11.66
C PRO A 110 -5.56 -3.49 10.54
N ALA A 111 -4.41 -2.92 10.91
CA ALA A 111 -3.37 -2.62 9.94
C ALA A 111 -2.89 -3.95 9.35
N ASN A 112 -2.89 -4.04 8.03
CA ASN A 112 -2.39 -5.20 7.32
C ASN A 112 -0.92 -4.94 6.96
N PRO A 113 0.06 -5.42 7.73
CA PRO A 113 1.47 -5.19 7.39
C PRO A 113 1.78 -5.87 6.06
N THR A 114 2.14 -5.08 5.06
CA THR A 114 2.69 -5.59 3.81
C THR A 114 4.18 -5.80 4.00
N ASN A 115 4.65 -7.02 3.80
CA ASN A 115 6.08 -7.31 3.80
C ASN A 115 6.67 -6.95 2.45
N GLU A 116 7.82 -6.27 2.43
CA GLU A 116 8.54 -5.99 1.19
C GLU A 116 8.83 -7.29 0.43
N ILE A 117 8.25 -7.43 -0.77
CA ILE A 117 8.55 -8.56 -1.63
C ILE A 117 9.88 -8.28 -2.29
N SER A 118 10.88 -9.09 -1.96
CA SER A 118 12.15 -9.04 -2.69
C SER A 118 11.90 -9.20 -4.18
N PRO A 119 12.56 -8.41 -5.06
CA PRO A 119 12.38 -8.53 -6.50
C PRO A 119 12.65 -9.96 -6.97
N GLU A 120 12.03 -10.37 -8.08
CA GLU A 120 12.37 -11.64 -8.73
C GLU A 120 13.84 -11.60 -9.14
N LYS A 121 14.67 -12.30 -8.38
CA LYS A 121 16.05 -12.55 -8.79
C LYS A 121 15.96 -13.50 -9.97
N THR A 122 16.28 -13.00 -11.16
CA THR A 122 16.67 -13.84 -12.28
C THR A 122 17.97 -14.51 -11.83
N GLY A 123 17.86 -15.68 -11.20
CA GLY A 123 19.02 -16.45 -10.78
C GLY A 123 19.88 -16.83 -11.98
N ASP A 124 20.87 -17.70 -11.75
CA ASP A 124 21.76 -18.18 -12.81
C ASP A 124 21.03 -19.11 -13.79
N VAL A 125 20.10 -18.56 -14.59
CA VAL A 125 19.33 -19.27 -15.62
C VAL A 125 20.29 -19.94 -16.60
N PHE A 126 21.48 -19.36 -16.80
CA PHE A 126 22.53 -19.95 -17.60
C PHE A 126 23.02 -21.31 -17.06
N LEU A 127 23.08 -21.51 -15.73
CA LEU A 127 23.48 -22.79 -15.15
C LEU A 127 22.40 -23.85 -15.34
N LEU A 128 21.13 -23.46 -15.28
CA LEU A 128 19.97 -24.32 -15.53
C LEU A 128 19.79 -24.73 -16.99
N ASN A 129 20.51 -24.09 -17.90
CA ASN A 129 20.49 -24.38 -19.33
C ASN A 129 21.72 -25.17 -19.80
N LYS A 130 22.68 -25.48 -18.91
CA LYS A 130 23.81 -26.35 -19.26
C LYS A 130 23.31 -27.77 -19.52
N GLU A 131 23.90 -28.42 -20.51
CA GLU A 131 23.62 -29.83 -20.82
C GLU A 131 24.17 -30.71 -19.69
N PRO A 132 23.33 -31.58 -19.09
CA PRO A 132 23.78 -32.48 -18.03
C PRO A 132 24.71 -33.55 -18.62
N THR A 133 25.79 -33.86 -17.90
CA THR A 133 26.76 -34.88 -18.33
C THR A 133 26.37 -36.27 -17.88
N THR A 134 25.57 -36.38 -16.81
CA THR A 134 25.11 -37.64 -16.24
C THR A 134 23.58 -37.70 -16.14
N VAL A 135 23.02 -38.91 -16.07
CA VAL A 135 21.56 -39.12 -15.90
C VAL A 135 21.06 -38.50 -14.59
N LEU A 136 21.80 -38.68 -13.50
CA LEU A 136 21.47 -38.11 -12.19
C LEU A 136 21.45 -36.58 -12.22
N GLU A 137 22.40 -35.95 -12.91
CA GLU A 137 22.40 -34.49 -13.11
C GLU A 137 21.14 -34.04 -13.86
N GLY A 138 20.72 -34.78 -14.89
CA GLY A 138 19.49 -34.51 -15.62
C GLY A 138 18.24 -34.56 -14.72
N GLU A 139 18.12 -35.59 -13.89
CA GLU A 139 17.01 -35.73 -12.93
C GLU A 139 16.99 -34.59 -11.89
N LEU A 140 18.16 -34.25 -11.34
CA LEU A 140 18.29 -33.15 -10.37
C LEU A 140 17.95 -31.81 -11.01
N GLN A 141 18.39 -31.57 -12.24
CA GLN A 141 18.09 -30.34 -12.99
C GLN A 141 16.60 -30.23 -13.32
N ALA A 142 15.93 -31.34 -13.66
CA ALA A 142 14.49 -31.39 -13.85
C ALA A 142 13.74 -31.09 -12.55
N ALA A 143 14.10 -31.75 -11.45
CA ALA A 143 13.50 -31.50 -10.13
C ALA A 143 13.70 -30.04 -9.67
N LEU A 144 14.87 -29.45 -9.96
CA LEU A 144 15.15 -28.05 -9.65
C LEU A 144 14.27 -27.10 -10.47
N LYS A 145 14.11 -27.35 -11.79
CA LYS A 145 13.21 -26.57 -12.65
C LYS A 145 11.77 -26.61 -12.15
N ASP A 146 11.28 -27.79 -11.75
CA ASP A 146 9.94 -27.95 -11.18
C ASP A 146 9.79 -27.19 -9.85
N ALA A 147 10.78 -27.28 -8.96
CA ALA A 147 10.76 -26.56 -7.69
C ALA A 147 10.77 -25.04 -7.90
N LEU A 148 11.56 -24.54 -8.86
CA LEU A 148 11.57 -23.13 -9.23
C LEU A 148 10.25 -22.69 -9.86
N ALA A 149 9.65 -23.49 -10.73
CA ALA A 149 8.34 -23.22 -11.31
C ALA A 149 7.25 -23.11 -10.22
N LYS A 150 7.27 -24.00 -9.23
CA LYS A 150 6.37 -23.94 -8.07
C LYS A 150 6.61 -22.69 -7.21
N ASN A 151 7.87 -22.37 -6.91
CA ASN A 151 8.22 -21.21 -6.09
C ASN A 151 7.84 -19.89 -6.79
N THR A 152 8.13 -19.77 -8.09
CA THR A 152 7.71 -18.59 -8.88
C THR A 152 6.20 -18.45 -8.93
N ALA A 153 5.44 -19.54 -9.09
CA ALA A 153 3.98 -19.51 -9.01
C ALA A 153 3.47 -19.03 -7.64
N GLN A 154 4.03 -19.56 -6.54
CA GLN A 154 3.70 -19.14 -5.18
C GLN A 154 4.04 -17.66 -4.92
N LYS A 155 5.21 -17.21 -5.39
CA LYS A 155 5.63 -15.82 -5.26
C LYS A 155 4.69 -14.87 -6.01
N ARG A 156 4.30 -15.21 -7.24
CA ARG A 156 3.30 -14.45 -8.01
C ARG A 156 1.96 -14.37 -7.28
N GLN A 157 1.51 -15.47 -6.67
CA GLN A 157 0.30 -15.48 -5.86
C GLN A 157 0.40 -14.56 -4.63
N ILE A 158 1.55 -14.56 -3.94
CA ILE A 158 1.80 -13.66 -2.80
C ILE A 158 1.81 -12.20 -3.26
N VAL A 159 2.45 -11.89 -4.39
CA VAL A 159 2.45 -10.55 -5.00
C VAL A 159 1.01 -10.10 -5.29
N ALA A 160 0.21 -10.94 -5.92
CA ALA A 160 -1.19 -10.65 -6.21
C ALA A 160 -2.03 -10.43 -4.94
N MET A 161 -1.79 -11.23 -3.89
CA MET A 161 -2.48 -11.06 -2.61
C MET A 161 -2.07 -9.76 -1.94
N GLN A 162 -0.78 -9.43 -1.90
CA GLN A 162 -0.32 -8.18 -1.31
C GLN A 162 -0.80 -6.95 -2.08
N SER A 163 -0.79 -6.98 -3.43
CA SER A 163 -1.30 -5.87 -4.23
C SER A 163 -2.79 -5.64 -3.97
N ALA A 164 -3.59 -6.70 -3.88
CA ALA A 164 -4.99 -6.62 -3.49
C ALA A 164 -5.17 -6.04 -2.07
N MET A 165 -4.30 -6.41 -1.11
CA MET A 165 -4.33 -5.86 0.24
C MET A 165 -4.00 -4.36 0.28
N VAL A 166 -3.02 -3.90 -0.52
CA VAL A 166 -2.69 -2.47 -0.65
C VAL A 166 -3.87 -1.69 -1.22
N LEU A 167 -4.47 -2.19 -2.31
CA LEU A 167 -5.64 -1.55 -2.93
C LEU A 167 -6.86 -1.51 -1.99
N ASN A 168 -7.08 -2.57 -1.20
CA ASN A 168 -8.12 -2.57 -0.19
C ASN A 168 -7.83 -1.56 0.93
N GLY A 169 -6.56 -1.41 1.32
CA GLY A 169 -6.13 -0.40 2.28
C GLY A 169 -6.46 1.02 1.80
N THR A 170 -6.06 1.35 0.58
CA THR A 170 -6.35 2.68 0.00
C THR A 170 -7.84 2.93 -0.15
N TYR A 171 -8.62 1.93 -0.56
CA TYR A 171 -10.07 2.03 -0.63
C TYR A 171 -10.70 2.30 0.73
N VAL A 172 -10.28 1.57 1.77
CA VAL A 172 -10.77 1.77 3.15
C VAL A 172 -10.44 3.18 3.64
N ASP A 173 -9.26 3.71 3.32
CA ASP A 173 -8.87 5.07 3.70
C ASP A 173 -9.73 6.14 2.99
N LEU A 174 -10.05 5.94 1.71
CA LEU A 174 -10.98 6.81 0.96
C LEU A 174 -12.38 6.81 1.59
N VAL A 175 -12.94 5.62 1.86
CA VAL A 175 -14.26 5.47 2.48
C VAL A 175 -14.26 6.12 3.88
N ARG A 176 -13.19 5.97 4.65
CA ARG A 176 -13.04 6.67 5.93
C ARG A 176 -13.03 8.17 5.79
N GLY A 177 -12.27 8.71 4.84
CA GLY A 177 -12.25 10.15 4.57
C GLY A 177 -13.64 10.69 4.26
N GLN A 178 -14.43 9.93 3.48
CA GLN A 178 -15.82 10.26 3.18
C GLN A 178 -16.72 10.21 4.43
N LEU A 179 -16.59 9.16 5.26
CA LEU A 179 -17.32 9.04 6.52
C LEU A 179 -16.96 10.17 7.48
N GLU A 180 -15.68 10.50 7.63
CA GLU A 180 -15.22 11.59 8.48
C GLU A 180 -15.77 12.94 7.98
N ALA A 181 -15.73 13.20 6.67
CA ALA A 181 -16.32 14.40 6.08
C ALA A 181 -17.83 14.47 6.33
N GLN A 182 -18.54 13.34 6.23
CA GLN A 182 -19.96 13.26 6.51
C GLN A 182 -20.28 13.50 8.00
N GLU A 183 -19.52 12.90 8.92
CA GLU A 183 -19.63 13.10 10.37
C GLU A 183 -19.31 14.54 10.76
N LYS A 184 -18.27 15.14 10.17
CA LYS A 184 -17.93 16.57 10.32
C LYS A 184 -19.02 17.47 9.74
N LYS A 185 -19.62 17.12 8.61
CA LYS A 185 -20.74 17.89 8.03
C LYS A 185 -21.97 17.81 8.93
N LYS A 186 -22.31 16.63 9.46
CA LYS A 186 -23.43 16.42 10.39
C LYS A 186 -23.23 17.11 11.74
N SER A 187 -22.00 17.14 12.25
CA SER A 187 -21.68 17.88 13.49
C SER A 187 -21.69 19.39 13.24
N ARG A 188 -21.07 19.86 12.15
CA ARG A 188 -21.09 21.29 11.78
C ARG A 188 -22.47 21.80 11.41
N SER A 189 -23.33 21.04 10.74
CA SER A 189 -24.68 21.49 10.40
C SER A 189 -25.54 21.74 11.64
N LYS A 190 -25.30 21.00 12.73
CA LYS A 190 -25.94 21.28 14.02
C LYS A 190 -25.48 22.61 14.64
N THR A 191 -24.23 23.00 14.41
CA THR A 191 -23.64 24.20 15.04
C THR A 191 -23.71 25.45 14.17
N LYS A 192 -23.60 25.33 12.83
CA LYS A 192 -23.28 26.45 11.93
C LYS A 192 -24.50 27.17 11.35
N GLY A 193 -25.71 26.71 11.61
CA GLY A 193 -26.94 27.26 11.02
C GLY A 193 -27.96 27.83 12.01
N ARG A 194 -27.73 27.69 13.31
CA ARG A 194 -28.64 28.20 14.33
C ARG A 194 -27.90 29.11 15.28
N LEU A 195 -28.14 30.41 15.15
CA LEU A 195 -27.83 31.43 16.16
C LEU A 195 -28.41 31.05 17.55
N MET A 196 -29.42 30.17 17.55
CA MET A 196 -30.04 29.54 18.72
C MET A 196 -29.91 28.00 18.64
N GLY A 197 -28.75 27.44 19.00
CA GLY A 197 -28.52 25.98 19.00
C GLY A 197 -29.50 25.18 19.88
N ASP A 198 -30.06 25.81 20.91
CA ASP A 198 -30.88 25.16 21.93
C ASP A 198 -32.35 25.01 21.54
N GLY A 199 -32.80 25.66 20.45
CA GLY A 199 -34.20 25.62 20.01
C GLY A 199 -35.21 26.30 20.95
N LEU A 200 -34.79 26.83 22.11
CA LEU A 200 -35.65 27.60 23.00
C LEU A 200 -35.86 29.03 22.45
N PRO A 201 -37.09 29.56 22.49
CA PRO A 201 -37.35 30.95 22.17
C PRO A 201 -36.68 31.86 23.22
N ARG A 202 -35.66 32.61 22.81
CA ARG A 202 -35.11 33.71 23.61
C ARG A 202 -35.77 35.01 23.20
N LEU A 203 -36.06 35.88 24.17
CA LEU A 203 -36.55 37.23 23.89
C LEU A 203 -35.51 38.00 23.04
N LEU A 204 -35.97 38.54 21.91
CA LEU A 204 -35.18 39.31 20.95
C LEU A 204 -34.62 40.63 21.51
N THR A 205 -35.07 41.04 22.69
CA THR A 205 -34.66 42.28 23.37
C THR A 205 -33.44 42.12 24.28
N ALA A 206 -32.96 40.90 24.51
CA ALA A 206 -31.77 40.68 25.31
C ALA A 206 -30.54 41.30 24.60
N ARG A 207 -29.82 42.19 25.29
CA ARG A 207 -28.60 42.85 24.78
C ARG A 207 -27.60 41.86 24.20
N ASP A 208 -27.47 40.70 24.85
CA ASP A 208 -26.59 39.60 24.43
C ASP A 208 -26.96 39.03 23.05
N PHE A 209 -28.24 39.03 22.70
CA PHE A 209 -28.70 38.54 21.39
C PHE A 209 -28.30 39.51 20.28
N VAL A 210 -28.55 40.81 20.49
CA VAL A 210 -28.16 41.87 19.53
C VAL A 210 -26.66 41.82 19.30
N GLN A 211 -25.85 41.69 20.37
CA GLN A 211 -24.39 41.58 20.24
C GLN A 211 -23.97 40.38 19.40
N ARG A 212 -24.54 39.18 19.67
CA ARG A 212 -24.25 37.97 18.87
C ARG A 212 -24.63 38.12 17.39
N VAL A 213 -25.74 38.78 17.07
CA VAL A 213 -26.13 39.06 15.67
C VAL A 213 -25.09 39.98 15.02
N THR A 214 -24.72 41.07 15.67
CA THR A 214 -23.74 42.02 15.13
C THR A 214 -22.36 41.40 14.93
N ASP A 215 -21.93 40.52 15.85
CA ASP A 215 -20.67 39.81 15.73
C ASP A 215 -20.73 38.78 14.60
N PHE A 216 -21.86 38.07 14.45
CA PHE A 216 -22.08 37.16 13.33
C PHE A 216 -22.04 37.88 11.98
N GLU A 217 -22.70 39.02 11.84
CA GLU A 217 -22.67 39.85 10.62
C GLU A 217 -21.26 40.37 10.31
N ARG A 218 -20.52 40.80 11.34
CA ARG A 218 -19.12 41.23 11.18
C ARG A 218 -18.25 40.07 10.70
N GLU A 219 -18.41 38.88 11.30
CA GLU A 219 -17.67 37.69 10.90
C GLU A 219 -18.03 37.21 9.48
N THR A 220 -19.31 37.27 9.07
CA THR A 220 -19.71 36.89 7.72
C THR A 220 -19.17 37.87 6.69
N ALA A 221 -19.20 39.17 6.98
CA ALA A 221 -18.61 40.20 6.13
C ALA A 221 -17.09 40.02 6.00
N GLN A 222 -16.37 39.76 7.10
CA GLN A 222 -14.93 39.49 7.07
C GLN A 222 -14.60 38.23 6.24
N LYS A 223 -15.34 37.13 6.47
CA LYS A 223 -15.16 35.88 5.70
C LYS A 223 -15.42 36.07 4.20
N ALA A 224 -16.43 36.88 3.83
CA ALA A 224 -16.71 37.22 2.44
C ALA A 224 -15.56 38.03 1.82
N ALA A 225 -15.09 39.06 2.51
CA ALA A 225 -13.96 39.87 2.06
C ALA A 225 -12.66 39.05 1.92
N ASP A 226 -12.38 38.12 2.84
CA ASP A 226 -11.21 37.24 2.76
C ASP A 226 -11.31 36.25 1.59
N LEU A 227 -12.52 35.75 1.28
CA LEU A 227 -12.74 34.91 0.11
C LEU A 227 -12.53 35.67 -1.19
N GLU A 228 -12.99 36.93 -1.27
CA GLU A 228 -12.74 37.78 -2.44
C GLU A 228 -11.25 38.06 -2.63
N LYS A 229 -10.53 38.39 -1.56
CA LYS A 229 -9.06 38.54 -1.61
C LYS A 229 -8.37 37.28 -2.11
N ARG A 230 -8.78 36.10 -1.62
CA ARG A 230 -8.23 34.81 -2.07
C ARG A 230 -8.55 34.49 -3.53
N LYS A 231 -9.69 34.94 -4.05
CA LYS A 231 -10.03 34.79 -5.47
C LYS A 231 -9.15 35.70 -6.33
N ALA A 232 -9.04 36.97 -5.97
CA ALA A 232 -8.19 37.92 -6.67
C ALA A 232 -6.73 37.45 -6.73
N THR A 233 -6.15 36.98 -5.62
CA THR A 233 -4.77 36.47 -5.63
C THR A 233 -4.60 35.20 -6.46
N ARG A 234 -5.62 34.34 -6.56
CA ARG A 234 -5.61 33.15 -7.43
C ARG A 234 -5.70 33.54 -8.90
N GLU A 235 -6.52 34.52 -9.23
CA GLU A 235 -6.68 35.04 -10.60
C GLU A 235 -5.37 35.67 -11.07
N GLU A 236 -4.80 36.59 -10.30
CA GLU A 236 -3.49 37.21 -10.57
C GLU A 236 -2.40 36.14 -10.76
N ARG A 237 -2.38 35.13 -9.88
CA ARG A 237 -1.44 34.00 -9.99
C ARG A 237 -1.64 33.19 -11.26
N SER A 238 -2.89 32.97 -11.65
CA SER A 238 -3.21 32.21 -12.86
C SER A 238 -2.83 32.97 -14.12
N GLU A 239 -2.98 34.28 -14.13
CA GLU A 239 -2.60 35.17 -15.24
C GLU A 239 -1.09 35.19 -15.42
N ALA A 240 -0.34 35.46 -14.35
CA ALA A 240 1.12 35.46 -14.41
C ALA A 240 1.71 34.08 -14.76
N LEU A 241 1.03 32.97 -14.41
CA LEU A 241 1.41 31.64 -14.89
C LEU A 241 1.16 31.44 -16.39
N LYS A 242 0.04 31.95 -16.93
CA LYS A 242 -0.25 31.90 -18.37
C LYS A 242 0.77 32.71 -19.16
N GLU A 243 1.06 33.92 -18.72
CA GLU A 243 2.09 34.77 -19.35
C GLU A 243 3.46 34.09 -19.35
N TRP A 244 3.84 33.48 -18.21
CA TRP A 244 5.09 32.74 -18.12
C TRP A 244 5.12 31.53 -19.07
N LYS A 245 4.01 30.75 -19.19
CA LYS A 245 3.92 29.63 -20.15
C LYS A 245 4.17 30.10 -21.58
N VAL A 246 3.51 31.18 -22.01
CA VAL A 246 3.67 31.76 -23.37
C VAL A 246 5.12 32.22 -23.63
N LEU A 247 5.77 32.83 -22.63
CA LEU A 247 7.17 33.25 -22.76
C LEU A 247 8.14 32.07 -22.80
N ASP A 248 7.88 31.01 -22.03
CA ASP A 248 8.71 29.80 -22.03
C ASP A 248 8.58 29.01 -23.34
N GLU A 249 7.37 28.93 -23.91
CA GLU A 249 7.14 28.35 -25.24
C GLU A 249 7.93 29.09 -26.33
N LYS A 250 7.80 30.41 -26.41
CA LYS A 250 8.60 31.25 -27.34
C LYS A 250 10.11 31.08 -27.15
N ARG A 251 10.56 30.84 -25.91
CA ARG A 251 11.97 30.53 -25.62
C ARG A 251 12.36 29.16 -26.16
N LYS A 252 11.52 28.13 -25.95
CA LYS A 252 11.74 26.77 -26.46
C LYS A 252 11.80 26.74 -27.98
N GLU A 253 10.92 27.47 -28.66
CA GLU A 253 10.90 27.61 -30.12
C GLU A 253 12.21 28.21 -30.65
N ARG A 254 12.64 29.36 -30.11
CA ARG A 254 13.94 29.95 -30.47
C ARG A 254 15.12 29.01 -30.21
N ASN A 255 15.11 28.31 -29.07
CA ASN A 255 16.14 27.32 -28.77
C ASN A 255 16.13 26.13 -29.76
N LYS A 256 14.95 25.76 -30.29
CA LYS A 256 14.81 24.72 -31.32
C LYS A 256 15.43 25.19 -32.64
N GLU A 257 15.19 26.44 -33.05
CA GLU A 257 15.80 27.04 -34.24
C GLU A 257 17.34 27.12 -34.12
N ILE A 258 17.85 27.60 -32.99
CA ILE A 258 19.30 27.66 -32.71
C ILE A 258 19.94 26.27 -32.80
N ARG A 259 19.26 25.23 -32.31
CA ARG A 259 19.74 23.84 -32.43
C ARG A 259 19.76 23.35 -33.87
N LYS A 260 18.76 23.71 -34.69
CA LYS A 260 18.75 23.38 -36.13
C LYS A 260 19.90 24.05 -36.86
N GLU A 261 20.12 25.35 -36.63
CA GLU A 261 21.25 26.07 -37.20
C GLU A 261 22.59 25.48 -36.77
N HIS A 262 22.72 25.13 -35.49
CA HIS A 262 23.93 24.48 -34.98
C HIS A 262 24.15 23.11 -35.63
N ALA A 263 23.10 22.31 -35.83
CA ALA A 263 23.19 21.04 -36.53
C ALA A 263 23.69 21.22 -37.96
N ILE A 264 23.18 22.22 -38.69
CA ILE A 264 23.66 22.56 -40.05
C ILE A 264 25.14 22.92 -40.02
N ARG A 265 25.56 23.83 -39.11
CA ARG A 265 26.98 24.21 -38.97
C ARG A 265 27.88 23.03 -38.59
N VAL A 266 27.39 22.08 -37.79
CA VAL A 266 28.13 20.87 -37.44
C VAL A 266 28.27 19.96 -38.67
N LEU A 267 27.22 19.78 -39.47
CA LEU A 267 27.28 19.01 -40.71
C LEU A 267 28.28 19.61 -41.70
N GLU A 268 28.26 20.94 -41.90
CA GLU A 268 29.24 21.65 -42.74
C GLU A 268 30.66 21.44 -42.23
N TRP A 269 30.87 21.57 -40.92
CA TRP A 269 32.17 21.33 -40.29
C TRP A 269 32.64 19.87 -40.44
N GLU A 270 31.74 18.89 -40.34
CA GLU A 270 32.07 17.47 -40.54
C GLU A 270 32.47 17.18 -41.99
N ALA A 271 31.74 17.74 -42.96
CA ALA A 271 32.10 17.63 -44.37
C ALA A 271 33.47 18.24 -44.67
N GLU A 272 33.77 19.44 -44.15
CA GLU A 272 35.08 20.08 -44.33
C GLU A 272 36.19 19.30 -43.62
N ARG A 273 35.94 18.82 -42.40
CA ARG A 273 36.88 17.98 -41.64
C ARG A 273 37.25 16.72 -42.43
N ASP A 274 36.27 16.06 -43.03
CA ASP A 274 36.50 14.80 -43.74
C ASP A 274 37.17 15.03 -45.11
N LEU A 275 36.88 16.13 -45.80
CA LEU A 275 37.63 16.59 -46.97
C LEU A 275 39.10 16.91 -46.63
N ALA A 276 39.34 17.62 -45.53
CA ALA A 276 40.70 17.92 -45.07
C ALA A 276 41.49 16.64 -44.73
N LYS A 277 40.84 15.63 -44.14
CA LYS A 277 41.46 14.31 -43.91
C LYS A 277 41.84 13.63 -45.22
N GLN A 278 40.95 13.60 -46.22
CA GLN A 278 41.24 13.03 -47.55
C GLN A 278 42.42 13.71 -48.23
N GLN A 279 42.59 15.02 -48.02
CA GLN A 279 43.70 15.81 -48.56
C GLN A 279 44.96 15.77 -47.67
N HIS A 280 44.96 15.00 -46.57
CA HIS A 280 46.04 14.98 -45.56
C HIS A 280 46.41 16.36 -45.00
N ARG A 281 45.45 17.29 -44.94
CA ARG A 281 45.60 18.60 -44.31
C ARG A 281 45.09 18.57 -42.88
N ARG A 282 45.68 19.38 -41.99
CA ARG A 282 45.16 19.56 -40.63
C ARG A 282 43.99 20.55 -40.66
N PRO A 283 42.76 20.18 -40.22
CA PRO A 283 41.65 21.12 -40.13
C PRO A 283 41.99 22.25 -39.14
N GLY A 284 42.05 23.50 -39.61
CA GLY A 284 42.36 24.67 -38.77
C GLY A 284 41.19 25.17 -37.92
N TRP A 285 39.99 24.62 -38.13
CA TRP A 285 38.75 25.12 -37.56
C TRP A 285 38.30 24.29 -36.36
N LYS A 286 37.87 24.97 -35.29
CA LYS A 286 37.31 24.32 -34.09
C LYS A 286 35.86 23.90 -34.35
N LYS A 287 35.45 22.77 -33.77
CA LYS A 287 34.06 22.31 -33.85
C LYS A 287 33.11 23.37 -33.28
N PRO A 288 32.03 23.75 -33.99
CA PRO A 288 31.03 24.68 -33.47
C PRO A 288 30.47 24.20 -32.12
N SER A 289 30.49 25.06 -31.10
CA SER A 289 29.98 24.73 -29.75
C SER A 289 28.65 25.40 -29.47
N LEU A 290 27.72 24.68 -28.81
CA LEU A 290 26.40 25.19 -28.44
C LEU A 290 26.40 26.05 -27.15
N LYS A 291 27.54 26.12 -26.44
CA LYS A 291 27.63 26.74 -25.12
C LYS A 291 27.44 28.26 -25.24
N GLY A 292 26.44 28.81 -24.54
CA GLY A 292 26.13 30.24 -24.52
C GLY A 292 25.19 30.74 -25.61
N LEU A 293 24.80 29.89 -26.58
CA LEU A 293 23.82 30.25 -27.61
C LEU A 293 22.37 30.00 -27.16
N LEU A 294 22.13 29.00 -26.31
CA LEU A 294 20.79 28.70 -25.81
C LEU A 294 20.37 29.67 -24.72
N PHE A 295 19.11 30.12 -24.80
CA PHE A 295 18.48 30.90 -23.74
C PHE A 295 18.21 30.03 -22.50
N SER A 296 18.65 30.51 -21.34
CA SER A 296 18.39 29.90 -20.03
C SER A 296 16.90 29.86 -19.71
N PRO A 297 16.44 28.91 -18.88
CA PRO A 297 15.03 28.84 -18.49
C PRO A 297 14.63 30.12 -17.73
N LEU A 298 13.42 30.62 -18.05
CA LEU A 298 12.84 31.74 -17.32
C LEU A 298 12.47 31.28 -15.91
N PRO A 299 12.79 32.06 -14.85
CA PRO A 299 12.39 31.71 -13.51
C PRO A 299 10.86 31.62 -13.44
N LYS A 300 10.35 30.51 -12.90
CA LYS A 300 8.91 30.36 -12.66
C LYS A 300 8.48 31.42 -11.63
N PRO A 301 7.35 32.11 -11.80
CA PRO A 301 6.84 33.06 -10.81
C PRO A 301 6.74 32.37 -9.44
N ALA A 302 7.64 32.75 -8.52
CA ALA A 302 7.67 32.23 -7.18
C ALA A 302 6.70 33.05 -6.34
N TYR A 303 5.59 32.44 -5.93
CA TYR A 303 4.68 33.07 -4.99
C TYR A 303 5.14 32.69 -3.59
N ALA A 304 5.29 33.68 -2.72
CA ALA A 304 5.44 33.42 -1.30
C ALA A 304 4.20 32.64 -0.85
N VAL A 305 4.37 31.35 -0.58
CA VAL A 305 3.32 30.53 0.01
C VAL A 305 3.12 31.09 1.41
N GLU A 306 2.01 31.77 1.61
CA GLU A 306 1.55 32.17 2.94
C GLU A 306 1.61 30.92 3.85
N PRO A 307 2.35 30.97 4.98
CA PRO A 307 2.59 29.81 5.83
C PRO A 307 1.28 29.34 6.46
N GLY A 308 0.57 28.43 5.79
CA GLY A 308 -0.70 27.87 6.24
C GLY A 308 -1.66 27.43 5.13
N GLU A 309 -1.51 27.92 3.90
CA GLU A 309 -2.32 27.42 2.77
C GLU A 309 -1.65 26.18 2.18
N LYS A 310 -2.15 24.99 2.54
CA LYS A 310 -1.78 23.75 1.84
C LYS A 310 -2.10 23.96 0.37
N THR A 311 -1.07 24.04 -0.46
CA THR A 311 -1.16 24.07 -1.91
C THR A 311 -1.93 22.84 -2.35
N VAL A 312 -3.22 23.02 -2.63
CA VAL A 312 -3.93 22.11 -3.53
C VAL A 312 -3.32 22.43 -4.88
N GLU A 313 -2.30 21.67 -5.27
CA GLU A 313 -1.84 21.72 -6.65
C GLU A 313 -3.10 21.48 -7.51
N PRO A 314 -3.46 22.41 -8.41
CA PRO A 314 -4.51 22.12 -9.36
C PRO A 314 -4.08 20.84 -10.05
N ASP A 315 -4.89 19.80 -9.88
CA ASP A 315 -4.71 18.47 -10.45
C ASP A 315 -4.44 18.70 -11.94
N SER A 316 -3.17 18.65 -12.30
CA SER A 316 -2.70 18.98 -13.63
C SER A 316 -2.98 17.74 -14.46
N ASP A 317 -4.26 17.57 -14.79
CA ASP A 317 -4.76 16.68 -15.84
C ASP A 317 -4.34 17.23 -17.21
N GLU A 318 -3.04 17.48 -17.35
CA GLU A 318 -2.33 17.57 -18.63
C GLU A 318 -1.61 16.23 -18.77
N GLY A 319 -2.42 15.18 -18.96
CA GLY A 319 -2.00 13.95 -19.63
C GLY A 319 -1.75 14.23 -21.11
N ASP A 320 -0.89 15.18 -21.42
CA ASP A 320 -0.30 15.33 -22.74
C ASP A 320 0.90 14.39 -22.78
N GLN A 321 0.60 13.10 -23.03
CA GLN A 321 1.58 12.17 -23.53
C GLN A 321 2.06 12.73 -24.87
N GLU A 322 3.12 13.54 -24.83
CA GLU A 322 4.01 13.67 -25.97
C GLU A 322 4.46 12.25 -26.31
N GLU A 323 3.84 11.70 -27.36
CA GLU A 323 4.38 10.61 -28.15
C GLU A 323 5.84 10.95 -28.45
N GLY A 324 6.72 10.40 -27.62
CA GLY A 324 8.11 10.19 -27.97
C GLY A 324 8.13 9.22 -29.15
N GLY A 325 7.97 9.79 -30.35
CA GLY A 325 8.37 9.22 -31.62
C GLY A 325 9.87 8.90 -31.57
N LYS A 326 10.20 7.81 -30.89
CA LYS A 326 11.49 7.17 -30.91
C LYS A 326 11.48 6.36 -32.20
N GLU A 327 11.82 7.03 -33.31
CA GLU A 327 12.22 6.39 -34.55
C GLU A 327 13.39 5.46 -34.26
N ARG A 328 13.07 4.22 -33.87
CA ARG A 328 13.95 3.07 -34.01
C ARG A 328 13.92 2.72 -35.50
N ASN A 329 14.81 3.35 -36.26
CA ASN A 329 15.29 2.76 -37.51
C ASN A 329 16.02 1.45 -37.16
N GLY A 330 15.25 0.36 -37.15
CA GLY A 330 15.71 -1.02 -37.01
C GLY A 330 15.16 -1.85 -38.16
N SER A 331 15.52 -1.46 -39.38
CA SER A 331 15.30 -2.22 -40.61
C SER A 331 16.40 -3.28 -40.72
N GLU A 332 16.29 -4.36 -39.94
CA GLU A 332 16.96 -5.64 -40.24
C GLU A 332 15.89 -6.62 -40.73
N SER A 333 15.52 -6.48 -42.01
CA SER A 333 14.87 -7.54 -42.76
C SER A 333 15.94 -8.58 -43.11
N SER A 334 16.13 -9.54 -42.20
CA SER A 334 16.84 -10.78 -42.49
C SER A 334 15.89 -11.67 -43.29
N SER A 335 15.98 -11.54 -44.61
CA SER A 335 15.41 -12.48 -45.57
C SER A 335 16.38 -13.65 -45.70
N SER A 336 16.25 -14.66 -44.83
CA SER A 336 16.85 -15.98 -45.04
C SER A 336 15.80 -16.90 -45.64
N GLU A 337 15.73 -16.92 -46.97
CA GLU A 337 15.13 -18.02 -47.71
C GLU A 337 16.11 -19.19 -47.64
N ASP A 338 15.85 -20.13 -46.73
CA ASP A 338 16.48 -21.45 -46.69
C ASP A 338 15.49 -22.44 -47.32
N GLU A 339 15.53 -22.53 -48.65
CA GLU A 339 14.85 -23.57 -49.44
C GLU A 339 15.66 -24.87 -49.31
N GLY A 340 15.46 -25.56 -48.19
CA GLY A 340 15.90 -26.93 -47.98
C GLY A 340 15.02 -27.91 -48.78
N SER A 341 15.36 -28.09 -50.05
CA SER A 341 14.85 -29.20 -50.87
C SER A 341 15.56 -30.49 -50.46
N HIS A 342 14.85 -31.39 -49.76
CA HIS A 342 15.25 -32.78 -49.58
C HIS A 342 14.05 -33.73 -49.48
N ASN A 343 13.99 -34.60 -50.49
CA ASN A 343 13.50 -35.98 -50.54
C ASN A 343 12.10 -36.34 -50.02
N SER A 344 11.34 -36.96 -50.91
CA SER A 344 10.82 -38.31 -50.69
C SER A 344 10.58 -38.99 -52.05
N ASP A 345 11.50 -39.88 -52.42
CA ASP A 345 11.19 -41.06 -53.24
C ASP A 345 10.46 -42.06 -52.32
N GLU A 346 9.29 -42.53 -52.73
CA GLU A 346 8.84 -43.94 -52.66
C GLU A 346 7.59 -44.15 -53.52
#